data_AF-A0A660ZM25-F1
#
_entry.id   AF-A0A660ZM25-F1
#
_cell.length_a   1.000
_cell.length_b   1.000
_cell.length_c   1.000
_cell.angle_alpha   90.00
_cell.angle_beta   90.00
_cell.angle_gamma   90.00
#
_symmetry.space_group_name_H-M   'P 1'
#
loop_
_entity.id
_entity.type
_entity.pdbx_description
1 polymer ?
#
loop_
_entity_poly.entity_id
_entity_poly.type
_entity_poly.pdbx_seq_one_letter_code
_entity_poly.pdbx_strand_id
1 'polypeptide(L)'
;DLISALYFKTAPTGNGRRESYMYPPIPRMTVTYLANGRSDPEEIMKSTKKGIYCKSFLGGQVDISNGDFVFSPIEAYLVEDGEIKVPVKNLTIIGNGPDVLSKVTMVGNDFALSDGRWTCGKGQNVPVGVGLPTLKISQVTIGGSSIQ
;
A
#
# COMPACT_ATOMS: atom_id res chain seq x y z
N ASP A 1 9.89 1.56 -19.50
CA ASP A 1 9.52 1.43 -20.93
C ASP A 1 10.79 1.49 -21.77
N LEU A 2 10.70 1.34 -23.09
CA LEU A 2 11.89 1.40 -23.96
C LEU A 2 12.49 2.82 -24.01
N ILE A 3 11.64 3.86 -24.06
CA ILE A 3 12.08 5.25 -24.18
C ILE A 3 12.93 5.68 -22.98
N SER A 4 12.44 5.45 -21.75
CA SER A 4 13.20 5.83 -20.54
C SER A 4 14.46 4.97 -20.39
N ALA A 5 14.39 3.68 -20.73
CA ALA A 5 15.55 2.79 -20.66
C ALA A 5 16.70 3.27 -21.57
N LEU A 6 16.38 3.70 -22.79
CA LEU A 6 17.35 4.30 -23.71
C LEU A 6 17.93 5.60 -23.16
N TYR A 7 17.09 6.50 -22.65
CA TYR A 7 17.53 7.78 -22.08
C TYR A 7 18.47 7.60 -20.88
N PHE A 8 18.12 6.72 -19.94
CA PHE A 8 18.91 6.43 -18.74
C PHE A 8 20.02 5.39 -18.96
N LYS A 9 20.18 4.86 -20.18
CA LYS A 9 21.17 3.82 -20.53
C LYS A 9 21.06 2.57 -19.67
N THR A 10 19.83 2.10 -19.44
CA THR A 10 19.52 0.89 -18.69
C THR A 10 18.80 -0.14 -19.55
N ALA A 11 18.71 -1.39 -19.08
CA ALA A 11 17.96 -2.43 -19.76
C ALA A 11 16.43 -2.22 -19.59
N PRO A 12 15.60 -2.49 -20.62
CA PRO A 12 14.15 -2.53 -20.47
C PRO A 12 13.72 -3.59 -19.46
N THR A 13 12.73 -3.26 -18.63
CA THR A 13 12.28 -4.11 -17.52
C THR A 13 10.88 -4.73 -17.73
N GLY A 14 10.31 -4.63 -18.93
CA GLY A 14 8.95 -5.10 -19.21
C GLY A 14 7.82 -4.20 -18.66
N ASN A 15 8.15 -3.03 -18.10
CA ASN A 15 7.19 -2.11 -17.48
C ASN A 15 6.64 -1.03 -18.44
N GLY A 16 6.81 -1.18 -19.75
CA GLY A 16 6.25 -0.25 -20.74
C GLY A 16 4.80 -0.60 -21.07
N ARG A 17 3.83 0.08 -20.46
CA ARG A 17 2.40 -0.23 -20.64
C ARG A 17 1.64 0.99 -21.14
N ARG A 18 0.58 0.76 -21.92
CA ARG A 18 -0.36 1.77 -22.42
C ARG A 18 -1.79 1.31 -22.17
N GLU A 19 -2.71 2.25 -21.99
CA GLU A 19 -4.14 1.96 -21.82
C GLU A 19 -4.77 1.40 -23.11
N SER A 20 -4.48 2.02 -24.25
CA SER A 20 -5.00 1.62 -25.55
C SER A 20 -4.10 2.12 -26.68
N TYR A 21 -4.46 1.81 -27.93
CA TYR A 21 -3.76 2.29 -29.13
C TYR A 21 -3.73 3.83 -29.26
N MET A 22 -4.54 4.56 -28.48
CA MET A 22 -4.59 6.02 -28.49
C MET A 22 -3.54 6.69 -27.58
N TYR A 23 -2.89 5.95 -26.68
CA TYR A 23 -1.97 6.52 -25.68
C TYR A 23 -0.54 6.01 -25.83
N PRO A 24 0.51 6.83 -25.69
CA PRO A 24 1.88 6.33 -25.72
C PRO A 24 2.17 5.39 -24.52
N PRO A 25 3.01 4.35 -24.68
CA PRO A 25 3.47 3.55 -23.55
C PRO A 25 4.34 4.39 -22.61
N ILE A 26 4.18 4.17 -21.31
CA ILE A 26 4.98 4.81 -20.25
C ILE A 26 5.41 3.76 -19.21
N PRO A 27 6.39 4.03 -18.33
CA PRO A 27 6.70 3.14 -17.21
C PRO A 27 5.52 2.98 -16.25
N ARG A 28 5.04 1.75 -16.06
CA ARG A 28 3.88 1.38 -15.22
C ARG A 28 4.15 0.11 -14.42
N MET A 29 3.58 0.03 -13.22
CA MET A 29 3.55 -1.18 -12.40
C MET A 29 2.78 -2.31 -13.08
N THR A 30 3.06 -3.55 -12.70
CA THR A 30 2.31 -4.77 -13.06
C THR A 30 1.65 -5.33 -11.81
N VAL A 31 2.37 -6.15 -11.04
CA VAL A 31 2.01 -6.61 -9.70
C VAL A 31 3.11 -6.15 -8.76
N THR A 32 2.79 -5.21 -7.88
CA THR A 32 3.75 -4.69 -6.90
C THR A 32 3.43 -5.29 -5.55
N TYR A 33 4.40 -5.96 -4.93
CA TYR A 33 4.15 -6.66 -3.68
C TYR A 33 5.32 -6.61 -2.69
N LEU A 34 4.98 -6.81 -1.42
CA LEU A 34 5.95 -7.04 -0.35
C LEU A 34 6.08 -8.55 -0.11
N ALA A 35 7.32 -9.06 -0.12
CA ALA A 35 7.59 -10.46 0.17
C ALA A 35 7.35 -10.79 1.65
N ASN A 36 7.13 -12.07 1.94
CA ASN A 36 7.01 -12.57 3.30
C ASN A 36 8.21 -12.21 4.17
N GLY A 37 7.92 -11.82 5.40
CA GLY A 37 8.86 -11.77 6.51
C GLY A 37 8.88 -13.09 7.27
N ARG A 38 9.10 -13.00 8.57
CA ARG A 38 9.24 -14.17 9.47
C ARG A 38 8.26 -14.16 10.64
N SER A 39 7.55 -13.07 10.87
CA SER A 39 6.69 -12.93 12.05
C SER A 39 5.38 -13.67 11.83
N ASP A 40 4.81 -14.21 12.90
CA ASP A 40 3.43 -14.69 12.89
C ASP A 40 2.48 -13.47 12.88
N PRO A 41 1.45 -13.41 12.02
CA PRO A 41 0.44 -12.35 12.06
C PRO A 41 -0.22 -12.16 13.43
N GLU A 42 -0.42 -13.25 14.18
CA GLU A 42 -0.94 -13.17 15.54
C GLU A 42 0.05 -12.49 16.50
N GLU A 43 1.35 -12.73 16.35
CA GLU A 43 2.38 -12.04 17.14
C GLU A 43 2.43 -10.55 16.80
N ILE A 44 2.27 -10.21 15.51
CA ILE A 44 2.14 -8.81 15.07
C ILE A 44 0.97 -8.14 15.79
N MET A 45 -0.19 -8.80 15.81
CA MET A 45 -1.38 -8.29 16.50
C MET A 45 -1.13 -8.16 18.00
N LYS A 46 -0.70 -9.24 18.68
CA LYS A 46 -0.40 -9.28 20.13
C LYS A 46 0.62 -8.23 20.57
N SER A 47 1.58 -7.87 19.72
CA SER A 47 2.58 -6.84 20.02
C SER A 47 2.01 -5.40 20.00
N THR A 48 0.76 -5.20 19.59
CA THR A 48 0.15 -3.88 19.39
C THR A 48 -0.65 -3.45 20.60
N LYS A 49 -0.02 -2.64 21.47
CA LYS A 49 -0.65 -2.08 22.68
C LYS A 49 -1.85 -1.18 22.38
N LYS A 50 -1.70 -0.29 21.40
CA LYS A 50 -2.78 0.57 20.90
C LYS A 50 -2.49 0.97 19.46
N GLY A 51 -3.46 0.80 18.57
CA GLY A 51 -3.28 1.13 17.16
C GLY A 51 -4.53 0.89 16.33
N ILE A 52 -4.41 1.01 15.01
CA ILE A 52 -5.48 0.74 14.05
C ILE A 52 -5.07 -0.44 13.18
N TYR A 53 -5.89 -1.48 13.15
CA TYR A 53 -5.76 -2.56 12.19
C TYR A 53 -6.59 -2.25 10.96
N CYS A 54 -5.95 -2.08 9.80
CA CYS A 54 -6.61 -1.82 8.52
C CYS A 54 -6.63 -3.11 7.70
N LYS A 55 -7.82 -3.68 7.51
CA LYS A 55 -8.00 -4.97 6.84
C LYS A 55 -8.20 -4.84 5.33
N SER A 56 -8.87 -3.77 4.87
CA SER A 56 -9.08 -3.53 3.44
C SER A 56 -9.08 -2.03 3.11
N PHE A 57 -8.78 -1.70 1.85
CA PHE A 57 -8.58 -0.34 1.36
C PHE A 57 -9.42 -0.08 0.12
N LEU A 58 -9.85 1.18 -0.06
CA LEU A 58 -10.55 1.62 -1.26
C LEU A 58 -9.57 2.02 -2.37
N GLY A 59 -8.47 2.64 -1.96
CA GLY A 59 -7.46 3.20 -2.85
C GLY A 59 -6.66 4.28 -2.14
N GLY A 60 -5.88 5.01 -2.94
CA GLY A 60 -5.09 6.13 -2.46
C GLY A 60 -4.40 6.88 -3.57
N GLN A 61 -3.71 7.93 -3.18
CA GLN A 61 -3.00 8.83 -4.05
C GLN A 61 -1.63 9.14 -3.45
N VAL A 62 -0.67 9.44 -4.32
CA VAL A 62 0.67 9.85 -3.94
C VAL A 62 1.04 11.12 -4.70
N ASP A 63 1.59 12.10 -3.99
CA ASP A 63 2.40 13.16 -4.58
C ASP A 63 3.84 12.67 -4.66
N ILE A 64 4.28 12.39 -5.88
CA ILE A 64 5.63 11.86 -6.12
C ILE A 64 6.74 12.90 -5.94
N SER A 65 6.39 14.18 -5.86
CA SER A 65 7.37 15.28 -5.79
C SER A 65 8.02 15.36 -4.41
N ASN A 66 7.20 15.17 -3.37
CA ASN A 66 7.64 15.18 -1.98
C ASN A 66 7.55 13.80 -1.32
N GLY A 67 6.84 12.85 -1.94
CA GLY A 67 6.68 11.47 -1.45
C GLY A 67 5.48 11.26 -0.54
N ASP A 68 4.61 12.26 -0.39
CA ASP A 68 3.44 12.17 0.47
C ASP A 68 2.35 11.31 -0.16
N PHE A 69 1.68 10.50 0.66
CA PHE A 69 0.60 9.65 0.23
C PHE A 69 -0.61 9.76 1.16
N VAL A 70 -1.75 9.41 0.59
CA VAL A 70 -3.03 9.29 1.29
C VAL A 70 -3.68 7.97 0.91
N PHE A 71 -4.09 7.17 1.89
CA PHE A 71 -4.88 5.95 1.69
C PHE A 71 -6.14 5.95 2.54
N SER A 72 -7.23 5.40 2.03
CA SER A 72 -8.51 5.32 2.74
C SER A 72 -8.90 3.85 2.96
N PRO A 73 -8.81 3.34 4.19
CA PRO A 73 -9.35 2.04 4.55
C PRO A 73 -10.87 1.97 4.38
N ILE A 74 -11.36 0.79 3.96
CA ILE A 74 -12.79 0.47 3.95
C ILE A 74 -13.16 -0.21 5.27
N GLU A 75 -12.30 -1.11 5.74
CA GLU A 75 -12.51 -1.90 6.94
C GLU A 75 -11.30 -1.72 7.86
N ALA A 76 -11.53 -1.10 9.01
CA ALA A 76 -10.50 -0.88 10.01
C ALA A 76 -11.06 -0.97 11.43
N TYR A 77 -10.18 -1.30 12.38
CA TYR A 77 -10.54 -1.54 13.77
C TYR A 77 -9.54 -0.92 14.73
N LEU A 78 -10.02 -0.46 15.88
CA LEU A 78 -9.18 -0.16 17.02
C LEU A 78 -8.61 -1.47 17.59
N VAL A 79 -7.31 -1.49 17.81
CA VAL A 79 -6.61 -2.56 18.52
C VAL A 79 -6.14 -2.02 19.85
N GLU A 80 -6.46 -2.72 20.95
CA GLU A 80 -5.97 -2.44 22.29
C GLU A 80 -5.50 -3.74 22.95
N ASP A 81 -4.28 -3.72 23.49
CA ASP A 81 -3.59 -4.85 24.11
C ASP A 81 -3.59 -6.13 23.26
N GLY A 82 -3.40 -5.94 21.95
CA GLY A 82 -3.32 -7.04 20.99
C GLY A 82 -4.66 -7.65 20.58
N GLU A 83 -5.78 -7.02 20.95
CA GLU A 83 -7.11 -7.48 20.60
C GLU A 83 -7.86 -6.44 19.76
N ILE A 84 -8.57 -6.93 18.75
CA ILE A 84 -9.52 -6.12 17.97
C ILE A 84 -10.69 -5.74 18.88
N LYS A 85 -10.97 -4.43 18.98
CA LYS A 85 -12.05 -3.88 19.79
C LYS A 85 -13.22 -3.46 18.90
N VAL A 86 -13.29 -2.18 18.55
CA VAL A 86 -14.41 -1.58 17.82
C VAL A 86 -14.01 -1.20 16.39
N PRO A 87 -14.93 -1.27 15.42
CA PRO A 87 -14.67 -0.77 14.07
C PRO A 87 -14.45 0.75 14.08
N VAL A 88 -13.55 1.24 13.23
CA VAL A 88 -13.25 2.66 13.06
C VAL A 88 -13.64 3.08 11.65
N LYS A 89 -14.46 4.13 11.53
CA LYS A 89 -14.96 4.66 10.26
C LYS A 89 -14.30 5.99 9.92
N ASN A 90 -14.43 6.37 8.65
CA ASN A 90 -14.05 7.69 8.12
C ASN A 90 -12.58 8.07 8.37
N LEU A 91 -11.70 7.08 8.36
CA LEU A 91 -10.29 7.31 8.62
C LEU A 91 -9.49 7.41 7.32
N THR A 92 -8.50 8.28 7.35
CA THR A 92 -7.56 8.47 6.25
C THR A 92 -6.14 8.31 6.78
N ILE A 93 -5.33 7.49 6.14
CA ILE A 93 -3.92 7.33 6.47
C ILE A 93 -3.12 8.33 5.65
N ILE A 94 -2.31 9.15 6.31
CA ILE A 94 -1.47 10.16 5.69
C ILE A 94 -0.02 9.90 6.12
N GLY A 95 0.92 9.97 5.18
CA GLY A 95 2.33 9.84 5.50
C GLY A 95 3.23 10.10 4.31
N ASN A 96 4.53 9.97 4.54
CA ASN A 96 5.54 10.07 3.50
C ASN A 96 6.11 8.66 3.20
N GLY A 97 6.23 8.29 1.94
CA GLY A 97 6.53 6.92 1.50
C GLY A 97 7.83 6.36 2.13
N PRO A 98 9.00 6.97 1.86
CA PRO A 98 10.26 6.56 2.47
C PRO A 98 10.24 6.53 4.00
N ASP A 99 9.67 7.54 4.65
CA ASP A 99 9.57 7.63 6.11
C ASP A 99 8.73 6.49 6.69
N VAL A 100 7.55 6.23 6.14
CA VAL A 100 6.65 5.16 6.59
C VAL A 100 7.27 3.78 6.36
N LEU A 101 7.97 3.57 5.22
CA LEU A 101 8.69 2.33 4.96
C LEU A 101 9.81 2.09 5.99
N SER A 102 10.49 3.16 6.44
CA SER A 102 11.51 3.06 7.49
C SER A 102 10.94 2.68 8.88
N LYS A 103 9.62 2.88 9.07
CA LYS A 103 8.88 2.60 10.30
C LYS A 103 8.24 1.21 10.32
N VAL A 104 8.47 0.39 9.30
CA VAL A 104 8.03 -1.02 9.30
C VAL A 104 8.85 -1.80 10.33
N THR A 105 8.21 -2.31 11.36
CA THR A 105 8.87 -3.03 12.47
C THR A 105 8.69 -4.53 12.42
N MET A 106 7.62 -5.01 11.78
CA MET A 106 7.34 -6.44 11.63
C MET A 106 6.70 -6.71 10.28
N VAL A 107 7.09 -7.83 9.67
CA VAL A 107 6.52 -8.34 8.41
C VAL A 107 6.13 -9.80 8.65
N GLY A 108 4.88 -10.11 8.32
CA GLY A 108 4.23 -11.40 8.51
C GLY A 108 4.69 -12.44 7.48
N ASN A 109 4.33 -13.70 7.72
CA ASN A 109 4.59 -14.84 6.83
C ASN A 109 3.34 -15.30 6.05
N ASP A 110 2.29 -14.47 6.04
CA ASP A 110 0.93 -14.73 5.54
C ASP A 110 0.62 -13.98 4.24
N PHE A 111 1.58 -13.96 3.30
CA PHE A 111 1.42 -13.29 2.01
C PHE A 111 0.09 -13.60 1.33
N ALA A 112 -0.62 -12.53 0.95
CA ALA A 112 -1.80 -12.59 0.10
C ALA A 112 -1.70 -11.59 -1.05
N LEU A 113 -2.14 -12.00 -2.24
CA LEU A 113 -2.46 -11.10 -3.33
C LEU A 113 -3.88 -10.54 -3.14
N SER A 114 -4.08 -9.30 -3.57
CA SER A 114 -5.41 -8.69 -3.57
C SER A 114 -6.34 -9.35 -4.59
N ASP A 115 -7.64 -9.03 -4.50
CA ASP A 115 -8.73 -9.61 -5.30
C ASP A 115 -8.68 -9.31 -6.82
N GLY A 116 -7.60 -8.69 -7.32
CA GLY A 116 -7.35 -8.45 -8.74
C GLY A 116 -8.17 -7.32 -9.37
N ARG A 117 -8.87 -6.51 -8.58
CA ARG A 117 -9.78 -5.45 -9.09
C ARG A 117 -9.13 -4.06 -9.23
N TRP A 118 -7.81 -3.97 -9.10
CA TRP A 118 -7.11 -2.70 -8.97
C TRP A 118 -6.80 -2.06 -10.32
N THR A 119 -7.06 -0.75 -10.41
CA THR A 119 -6.70 0.09 -11.55
C THR A 119 -5.78 1.21 -11.08
N CYS A 120 -4.64 1.38 -11.76
CA CYS A 120 -3.72 2.48 -11.51
C CYS A 120 -3.95 3.60 -12.53
N GLY A 121 -4.07 4.84 -12.05
CA GLY A 121 -4.16 6.05 -12.88
C GLY A 121 -2.81 6.79 -12.94
N LYS A 122 -2.35 7.10 -14.15
CA LYS A 122 -1.21 8.01 -14.42
C LYS A 122 -1.39 8.72 -15.77
N GLY A 123 -2.42 9.56 -15.87
CA GLY A 123 -2.94 10.08 -17.14
C GLY A 123 -3.50 8.99 -18.09
N GLN A 124 -3.46 7.74 -17.64
CA GLN A 124 -3.87 6.51 -18.31
C GLN A 124 -4.25 5.49 -17.23
N ASN A 125 -5.29 4.71 -17.46
CA ASN A 125 -5.76 3.65 -16.58
C ASN A 125 -5.28 2.29 -17.07
N VAL A 126 -4.61 1.53 -16.20
CA VAL A 126 -4.18 0.15 -16.51
C VAL A 126 -4.45 -0.75 -15.32
N PRO A 127 -4.83 -2.02 -15.54
CA PRO A 127 -5.03 -2.99 -14.47
C PRO A 127 -3.69 -3.32 -13.80
N VAL A 128 -3.69 -3.39 -12.47
CA VAL A 128 -2.50 -3.71 -11.65
C VAL A 128 -2.87 -4.71 -10.55
N GLY A 129 -1.87 -5.36 -9.98
CA GLY A 129 -2.00 -6.17 -8.78
C GLY A 129 -1.22 -5.58 -7.61
N VAL A 130 -1.70 -5.85 -6.39
CA VAL A 130 -1.01 -5.50 -5.15
C VAL A 130 -1.01 -6.74 -4.25
N GLY A 131 0.06 -6.95 -3.49
CA GLY A 131 0.13 -8.03 -2.51
C GLY A 131 1.05 -7.68 -1.35
N LEU A 132 0.73 -8.17 -0.18
CA LEU A 132 1.54 -7.99 1.02
C LEU A 132 1.12 -9.02 2.06
N PRO A 133 2.03 -9.47 2.94
CA PRO A 133 1.66 -10.08 4.20
C PRO A 133 1.10 -9.03 5.17
N THR A 134 0.65 -9.48 6.33
CA THR A 134 0.42 -8.59 7.47
C THR A 134 1.71 -7.84 7.79
N LEU A 135 1.66 -6.52 7.96
CA LEU A 135 2.81 -5.73 8.42
C LEU A 135 2.42 -4.78 9.54
N LYS A 136 3.42 -4.40 10.34
CA LYS A 136 3.30 -3.39 11.38
C LYS A 136 4.14 -2.17 11.04
N ILE A 137 3.49 -1.02 11.06
CA ILE A 137 4.13 0.29 11.00
C ILE A 137 4.08 0.86 12.42
N SER A 138 5.22 1.25 12.97
CA SER A 138 5.29 1.77 14.35
C SER A 138 4.51 3.08 14.54
N GLN A 139 4.47 3.92 13.51
CA GLN A 139 3.79 5.20 13.54
C GLN A 139 3.38 5.67 12.14
N VAL A 140 2.12 6.10 12.00
CA VAL A 140 1.59 6.79 10.82
C VAL A 140 0.48 7.75 11.24
N THR A 141 0.26 8.82 10.48
CA THR A 141 -0.78 9.80 10.79
C THR A 141 -2.15 9.26 10.36
N ILE A 142 -3.12 9.32 11.28
CA ILE A 142 -4.51 8.99 11.03
C ILE A 142 -5.34 10.27 11.07
N GLY A 143 -5.99 10.62 9.97
CA GLY A 143 -6.94 11.72 9.86
C GLY A 143 -8.39 11.23 9.98
N GLY A 144 -9.26 12.05 10.59
CA GLY A 144 -10.72 11.87 10.50
C GLY A 144 -11.38 10.87 11.44
N SER A 145 -10.69 10.37 12.47
CA SER A 145 -11.27 9.33 13.34
C SER A 145 -12.42 9.83 14.22
N SER A 146 -13.64 9.35 13.97
CA SER A 146 -14.69 9.26 14.99
C SER A 146 -14.70 7.83 15.53
N ILE A 147 -14.22 7.63 16.75
CA ILE A 147 -14.41 6.37 17.48
C ILE A 147 -15.87 6.37 17.93
N GLN A 148 -16.68 5.42 17.45
CA GLN A 148 -18.06 5.21 17.89
C GLN A 148 -18.15 3.94 18.73
#